data_AF-A0A7S0LAK9-F1
#
_entry.id   AF-A0A7S0LAK9-F1
#
_cell.length_a   1.000
_cell.length_b   1.000
_cell.length_c   1.000
_cell.angle_alpha   90.00
_cell.angle_beta   90.00
_cell.angle_gamma   90.00
#
_symmetry.space_group_name_H-M   'P 1'
#
loop_
_entity.id
_entity.type
_entity.pdbx_description
1 polymer ?
#
loop_
_entity_poly.entity_id
_entity_poly.type
_entity_poly.pdbx_seq_one_letter_code
_entity_poly.pdbx_strand_id
1 'polypeptide(L)'
;TVELSQPEKPKATELRSSSMSLSIGASAALAAATLSSFAGVYFEAIVKANEANSPSLWARNVQLGLFSIPLAAIGVFLAGPRLFSGHLLLGFDHAVWSLVFINGAGGLVVAAVIKYGDNILKNFTTAGSVVIGTLLSVWLFDFRPRIQFVWGASLVGLATLTYATCGSAAAAPQREDDEALLGKNSPGSRRSSKDGLLPLEAWKLASLGVNRTLNPV
;
A
#
# COMPACT_ATOMS: atom_id res chain seq x y z
N THR A 1 -10.44 1.52 70.17
CA THR A 1 -9.09 1.35 69.61
C THR A 1 -9.24 0.67 68.27
N VAL A 2 -9.04 1.46 67.21
CA VAL A 2 -8.85 1.14 65.79
C VAL A 2 -9.06 -0.32 65.37
N GLU A 3 -10.19 -0.60 64.72
CA GLU A 3 -10.34 -1.75 63.82
C GLU A 3 -9.75 -1.34 62.46
N LEU A 4 -8.66 -1.99 62.06
CA LEU A 4 -7.97 -1.76 60.79
C LEU A 4 -8.83 -2.32 59.64
N SER A 5 -9.57 -1.43 58.98
CA SER A 5 -10.20 -1.70 57.69
C SER A 5 -9.14 -2.13 56.69
N GLN A 6 -9.15 -3.42 56.34
CA GLN A 6 -8.28 -4.01 55.33
C GLN A 6 -8.57 -3.35 53.98
N PRO A 7 -7.54 -2.97 53.18
CA PRO A 7 -7.77 -2.44 51.84
C PRO A 7 -8.36 -3.54 50.94
N GLU A 8 -9.55 -3.30 50.40
CA GLU A 8 -10.16 -4.11 49.36
C GLU A 8 -9.17 -4.21 48.17
N LYS A 9 -8.62 -5.41 47.95
CA LYS A 9 -7.78 -5.67 46.77
C LYS A 9 -8.61 -5.41 45.52
N PRO A 10 -8.16 -4.57 44.57
CA PRO A 10 -8.89 -4.37 43.33
C PRO A 10 -9.02 -5.73 42.61
N LYS A 11 -10.23 -6.03 42.10
CA LYS A 11 -10.55 -7.15 41.21
C LYS A 11 -9.64 -7.16 39.97
N ALA A 12 -8.41 -7.63 40.12
CA ALA A 12 -7.43 -7.76 39.05
C ALA A 12 -7.59 -9.07 38.25
N THR A 13 -8.76 -9.71 38.29
CA THR A 13 -8.92 -11.08 37.75
C THR A 13 -10.21 -11.31 36.93
N GLU A 14 -11.07 -10.29 36.74
CA GLU A 14 -12.26 -10.39 35.87
C GLU A 14 -12.13 -9.62 34.52
N LEU A 15 -10.91 -9.32 34.06
CA LEU A 15 -10.66 -8.71 32.74
C LEU A 15 -9.86 -9.61 31.79
N ARG A 16 -9.84 -10.92 32.05
CA ARG A 16 -9.18 -11.91 31.19
C ARG A 16 -10.18 -12.97 30.71
N SER A 17 -11.29 -12.51 30.12
CA SER A 17 -12.21 -13.35 29.36
C SER A 17 -12.82 -12.59 28.18
N SER A 18 -11.96 -12.19 27.25
CA SER A 18 -12.30 -12.33 25.84
C SER A 18 -11.31 -13.36 25.33
N SER A 19 -11.76 -14.59 25.06
CA SER A 19 -10.95 -15.61 24.38
C SER A 19 -10.51 -15.03 23.04
N MET A 20 -9.34 -14.38 23.01
CA MET A 20 -8.65 -14.09 21.77
C MET A 20 -8.12 -15.42 21.24
N SER A 21 -8.98 -16.14 20.54
CA SER A 21 -8.59 -17.34 19.82
C SER A 21 -7.53 -16.92 18.81
N LEU A 22 -6.31 -17.45 18.95
CA LEU A 22 -5.19 -17.19 18.04
C LEU A 22 -5.62 -17.41 16.58
N SER A 23 -6.52 -18.36 16.34
CA SER A 23 -7.12 -18.65 15.03
C SER A 23 -7.91 -17.47 14.45
N ILE A 24 -8.68 -16.74 15.26
CA ILE A 24 -9.46 -15.56 14.84
C ILE A 24 -8.51 -14.40 14.52
N GLY A 25 -7.49 -14.18 15.36
CA GLY A 25 -6.48 -13.16 15.11
C GLY A 25 -5.66 -13.46 13.85
N ALA A 26 -5.26 -14.71 13.67
CA ALA A 26 -4.51 -15.16 12.50
C ALA A 26 -5.34 -15.08 11.22
N SER A 27 -6.61 -15.51 11.23
CA SER A 27 -7.48 -15.43 10.06
C SER A 27 -7.81 -13.97 9.71
N ALA A 28 -8.06 -13.11 10.69
CA ALA A 28 -8.25 -11.68 10.48
C ALA A 28 -7.01 -11.01 9.88
N ALA A 29 -5.81 -11.33 10.39
CA ALA A 29 -4.55 -10.81 9.84
C ALA A 29 -4.32 -11.27 8.40
N LEU A 30 -4.59 -12.54 8.08
CA LEU A 30 -4.46 -13.05 6.73
C LEU A 30 -5.45 -12.38 5.77
N ALA A 31 -6.72 -12.24 6.17
CA ALA A 31 -7.73 -11.54 5.39
C ALA A 31 -7.39 -10.06 5.18
N ALA A 32 -6.87 -9.39 6.21
CA ALA A 32 -6.41 -8.01 6.10
C ALA A 32 -5.21 -7.88 5.15
N ALA A 33 -4.25 -8.81 5.22
CA ALA A 33 -3.06 -8.80 4.36
C ALA A 33 -3.40 -9.04 2.88
N THR A 34 -4.30 -9.99 2.58
CA THR A 34 -4.74 -10.26 1.21
C THR A 34 -5.55 -9.10 0.64
N LEU A 35 -6.49 -8.56 1.43
CA LEU A 35 -7.28 -7.39 1.02
C LEU A 35 -6.41 -6.15 0.80
N SER A 36 -5.43 -5.91 1.67
CA SER A 36 -4.49 -4.79 1.55
C SER A 36 -3.62 -4.92 0.29
N SER A 37 -3.13 -6.13 -0.01
CA SER A 37 -2.34 -6.40 -1.21
C SER A 37 -3.17 -6.18 -2.49
N PHE A 38 -4.41 -6.67 -2.51
CA PHE A 38 -5.34 -6.48 -3.62
C PHE A 38 -5.69 -5.00 -3.83
N ALA A 39 -6.03 -4.27 -2.75
CA ALA A 39 -6.35 -2.85 -2.81
C ALA A 39 -5.19 -2.02 -3.37
N GLY A 40 -3.94 -2.35 -3.01
CA GLY A 40 -2.75 -1.68 -3.53
C GLY A 40 -2.59 -1.85 -5.05
N VAL A 41 -2.70 -3.08 -5.55
CA VAL A 41 -2.59 -3.38 -7.00
C VAL A 41 -3.78 -2.83 -7.78
N TYR A 42 -4.99 -2.87 -7.21
CA TYR A 42 -6.17 -2.29 -7.83
C TYR A 42 -6.09 -0.76 -7.93
N PHE A 43 -5.59 -0.09 -6.87
CA PHE A 43 -5.35 1.35 -6.91
C PHE A 43 -4.30 1.71 -7.96
N GLU A 44 -3.20 0.95 -8.05
CA GLU A 44 -2.21 1.09 -9.11
C GLU A 44 -2.83 0.94 -10.51
N ALA A 45 -3.63 -0.11 -10.72
CA ALA A 45 -4.31 -0.36 -11.98
C ALA A 45 -5.26 0.79 -12.37
N ILE A 46 -6.08 1.29 -11.44
CA ILE A 46 -6.95 2.45 -11.71
C ILE A 46 -6.14 3.69 -12.06
N VAL A 47 -5.06 3.93 -11.32
CA VAL A 47 -4.26 5.14 -11.49
C VAL A 47 -3.60 5.16 -12.86
N LYS A 48 -3.00 4.03 -13.26
CA LYS A 48 -2.29 3.84 -14.53
C LYS A 48 -3.24 3.66 -15.74
N ALA A 49 -4.38 2.97 -15.59
CA ALA A 49 -5.29 2.65 -16.72
C ALA A 49 -5.94 3.86 -17.41
N ASN A 50 -5.96 5.02 -16.77
CA ASN A 50 -6.64 6.19 -17.32
C ASN A 50 -5.66 7.30 -17.73
N GLU A 51 -4.36 7.06 -17.86
CA GLU A 51 -3.35 8.13 -18.09
C GLU A 51 -3.67 9.04 -19.29
N ALA A 52 -4.40 8.54 -20.29
CA ALA A 52 -4.86 9.31 -21.45
C ALA A 52 -6.12 10.19 -21.23
N ASN A 53 -6.92 10.00 -20.17
CA ASN A 53 -8.17 10.74 -19.89
C ASN A 53 -8.42 10.98 -18.38
N SER A 54 -7.38 10.95 -17.54
CA SER A 54 -7.52 10.81 -16.09
C SER A 54 -8.01 12.07 -15.36
N PRO A 55 -8.94 11.95 -14.40
CA PRO A 55 -9.03 12.89 -13.28
C PRO A 55 -7.70 12.93 -12.51
N SER A 56 -7.33 14.10 -11.99
CA SER A 56 -6.06 14.31 -11.29
C SER A 56 -5.87 13.32 -10.11
N LEU A 57 -4.63 12.96 -9.78
CA LEU A 57 -4.32 12.10 -8.62
C LEU A 57 -4.97 12.64 -7.33
N TRP A 58 -5.02 13.96 -7.22
CA TRP A 58 -5.69 14.69 -6.16
C TRP A 58 -7.19 14.41 -6.14
N ALA A 59 -7.88 14.43 -7.29
CA ALA A 59 -9.31 14.10 -7.36
C ALA A 59 -9.59 12.66 -6.90
N ARG A 60 -8.73 11.70 -7.27
CA ARG A 60 -8.86 10.30 -6.81
C ARG A 60 -8.61 10.15 -5.32
N ASN A 61 -7.59 10.83 -4.78
CA ASN A 61 -7.33 10.82 -3.35
C ASN A 61 -8.45 11.50 -2.55
N VAL A 62 -9.05 12.57 -3.10
CA VAL A 62 -10.24 13.22 -2.53
C VAL A 62 -11.46 12.30 -2.58
N GLN A 63 -11.68 11.55 -3.67
CA GLN A 63 -12.75 10.56 -3.75
C GLN A 63 -12.58 9.45 -2.69
N LEU A 64 -11.38 8.89 -2.57
CA LEU A 64 -11.07 7.91 -1.52
C LEU A 64 -11.25 8.50 -0.12
N GLY A 65 -10.80 9.73 0.10
CA GLY A 65 -10.98 10.48 1.33
C GLY A 65 -12.46 10.69 1.67
N LEU A 66 -13.27 11.08 0.68
CA LEU A 66 -14.70 11.30 0.84
C LEU A 66 -15.45 10.03 1.23
N PHE A 67 -15.06 8.87 0.68
CA PHE A 67 -15.60 7.58 1.12
C PHE A 67 -15.06 7.16 2.50
N SER A 68 -13.85 7.56 2.88
CA SER A 68 -13.27 7.21 4.18
C SER A 68 -13.94 7.94 5.37
N ILE A 69 -14.38 9.19 5.20
CA ILE A 69 -15.00 10.01 6.26
C ILE A 69 -16.26 9.36 6.88
N PRO A 70 -17.29 8.93 6.11
CA PRO A 70 -18.47 8.29 6.69
C PRO A 70 -18.13 6.93 7.33
N LEU A 71 -17.18 6.17 6.77
CA LEU A 71 -16.71 4.93 7.37
C LEU A 71 -16.03 5.18 8.72
N ALA A 72 -15.20 6.22 8.82
CA ALA A 72 -14.59 6.64 10.07
C ALA A 72 -15.65 7.11 11.09
N ALA A 73 -16.67 7.85 10.64
CA ALA A 73 -17.78 8.28 11.48
C ALA A 73 -18.58 7.09 12.04
N ILE A 74 -18.83 6.05 11.23
CA ILE A 74 -19.44 4.80 11.70
C ILE A 74 -18.53 4.11 12.73
N GLY A 75 -17.22 4.07 12.49
CA GLY A 75 -16.26 3.51 13.44
C GLY A 75 -16.29 4.23 14.79
N VAL A 76 -16.37 5.56 14.78
CA VAL A 76 -16.54 6.39 15.98
C VAL A 76 -17.88 6.11 16.67
N PHE A 77 -18.96 5.97 15.90
CA PHE A 77 -20.28 5.63 16.43
C PHE A 77 -20.28 4.27 17.14
N LEU A 78 -19.63 3.27 16.55
CA LEU A 78 -19.50 1.92 17.11
C LEU A 78 -18.56 1.85 18.32
N ALA A 79 -17.61 2.77 18.46
CA ALA A 79 -16.70 2.85 19.61
C ALA A 79 -17.42 3.16 20.93
N GLY A 80 -18.65 3.69 20.86
CA GLY A 80 -19.62 3.70 21.96
C GLY A 80 -19.97 5.10 22.52
N PRO A 81 -21.02 5.18 23.36
CA PRO A 81 -21.61 6.45 23.80
C PRO A 81 -20.67 7.34 24.62
N ARG A 82 -19.65 6.74 25.27
CA ARG A 82 -18.68 7.46 26.10
C ARG A 82 -17.89 8.51 25.32
N LEU A 83 -17.72 8.32 24.00
CA LEU A 83 -17.08 9.31 23.13
C LEU A 83 -18.00 10.51 22.85
N PHE A 84 -19.32 10.30 22.83
CA PHE A 84 -20.32 11.33 22.57
C PHE A 84 -20.77 12.07 23.83
N SER A 85 -20.59 11.47 25.02
CA SER A 85 -20.88 12.10 26.30
C SER A 85 -19.76 13.03 26.80
N GLY A 86 -18.60 13.03 26.15
CA GLY A 86 -17.47 13.93 26.41
C GLY A 86 -17.12 14.80 25.21
N HIS A 87 -16.09 15.64 25.33
CA HIS A 87 -15.52 16.32 24.16
C HIS A 87 -14.76 15.30 23.30
N LEU A 88 -15.14 15.12 22.03
CA LEU A 88 -14.48 14.23 21.07
C LEU A 88 -12.97 14.49 20.92
N LEU A 89 -12.54 15.72 21.23
CA LEU A 89 -11.16 16.19 21.14
C LEU A 89 -10.47 16.27 22.51
N LEU A 90 -11.01 15.63 23.55
CA LEU A 90 -10.38 15.62 24.87
C LEU A 90 -9.05 14.86 24.81
N GLY A 91 -7.94 15.55 25.10
CA GLY A 91 -6.59 14.97 25.04
C GLY A 91 -5.90 15.08 23.67
N PHE A 92 -6.46 15.83 22.72
CA PHE A 92 -5.75 16.22 21.50
C PHE A 92 -4.66 17.24 21.83
N ASP A 93 -3.45 16.76 22.09
CA ASP A 93 -2.27 17.60 22.25
C ASP A 93 -1.61 17.94 20.89
N HIS A 94 -0.54 18.73 20.92
CA HIS A 94 0.23 19.05 19.72
C HIS A 94 0.85 17.82 19.04
N ALA A 95 1.25 16.80 19.79
CA ALA A 95 1.81 15.56 19.25
C ALA A 95 0.76 14.75 18.47
N VAL A 96 -0.49 14.70 18.93
CA VAL A 96 -1.60 14.07 18.19
C VAL A 96 -1.83 14.80 16.87
N TRP A 97 -1.83 16.14 16.87
CA TRP A 97 -1.93 16.92 15.63
C TRP A 97 -0.75 16.62 14.68
N SER A 98 0.48 16.58 15.18
CA SER A 98 1.64 16.16 14.38
C SER A 98 1.47 14.76 13.80
N LEU A 99 0.93 13.81 14.57
CA LEU A 99 0.65 12.45 14.11
C LEU A 99 -0.41 12.42 13.00
N VAL A 100 -1.46 13.22 13.11
CA VAL A 100 -2.49 13.35 12.06
C VAL A 100 -1.88 13.90 10.77
N PHE A 101 -1.06 14.95 10.87
CA PHE A 101 -0.40 15.54 9.70
C PHE A 101 0.58 14.58 9.05
N ILE A 102 1.45 13.90 9.82
CA ILE A 102 2.44 12.98 9.25
C ILE A 102 1.77 11.74 8.64
N ASN A 103 0.69 11.24 9.24
CA ASN A 103 -0.04 10.08 8.72
C ASN A 103 -0.79 10.44 7.43
N GLY A 104 -1.42 11.62 7.38
CA GLY A 104 -2.05 12.16 6.18
C GLY A 104 -1.04 12.41 5.05
N ALA A 105 0.08 13.08 5.36
CA ALA A 105 1.16 13.33 4.41
C ALA A 105 1.80 12.02 3.92
N GLY A 106 2.01 11.05 4.81
CA GLY A 106 2.51 9.72 4.48
C GLY A 106 1.60 9.01 3.48
N GLY A 107 0.29 9.07 3.66
CA GLY A 107 -0.70 8.53 2.70
C GLY A 107 -0.60 9.19 1.32
N LEU A 108 -0.42 10.52 1.27
CA LEU A 108 -0.22 11.26 0.01
C LEU A 108 1.08 10.86 -0.70
N VAL A 109 2.18 10.71 0.05
CA VAL A 109 3.47 10.27 -0.50
C VAL A 109 3.35 8.85 -1.06
N VAL A 110 2.69 7.94 -0.34
CA VAL A 110 2.44 6.58 -0.82
C VAL A 110 1.63 6.57 -2.12
N ALA A 111 0.59 7.41 -2.22
CA ALA A 111 -0.19 7.55 -3.44
C ALA A 111 0.65 8.08 -4.62
N ALA A 112 1.55 9.04 -4.36
CA ALA A 112 2.48 9.55 -5.37
C ALA A 112 3.46 8.45 -5.83
N VAL A 113 4.04 7.68 -4.90
CA VAL A 113 4.95 6.57 -5.24
C VAL A 113 4.27 5.52 -6.11
N ILE A 114 2.99 5.21 -5.87
CA ILE A 114 2.24 4.25 -6.70
C ILE A 114 1.98 4.80 -8.11
N LYS A 115 1.81 6.11 -8.27
CA LYS A 115 1.65 6.74 -9.59
C LYS A 115 2.94 6.68 -10.40
N TYR A 116 4.06 7.04 -9.78
CA TYR A 116 5.33 7.22 -10.48
C TYR A 116 6.24 5.99 -10.47
N GLY A 117 5.87 4.94 -9.73
CA GLY A 117 6.62 3.70 -9.65
C GLY A 117 5.69 2.48 -9.63
N ASP A 118 6.21 1.38 -9.11
CA ASP A 118 5.51 0.11 -9.01
C ASP A 118 5.19 -0.24 -7.56
N ASN A 119 4.03 -0.85 -7.34
CA ASN A 119 3.61 -1.27 -6.01
C ASN A 119 4.53 -2.33 -5.39
N ILE A 120 5.29 -3.06 -6.21
CA ILE A 120 6.32 -4.03 -5.77
C ILE A 120 7.53 -3.30 -5.19
N LEU A 121 8.08 -2.31 -5.91
CA LEU A 121 9.25 -1.56 -5.47
C LEU A 121 8.96 -0.77 -4.19
N LYS A 122 7.73 -0.23 -4.06
CA LYS A 122 7.24 0.40 -2.83
C LYS A 122 7.37 -0.53 -1.61
N ASN A 123 7.02 -1.81 -1.76
CA ASN A 123 7.07 -2.77 -0.67
C ASN A 123 8.52 -3.08 -0.27
N PHE A 124 9.45 -3.18 -1.23
CA PHE A 124 10.88 -3.32 -0.95
C PHE A 124 11.45 -2.09 -0.23
N THR A 125 11.12 -0.88 -0.70
CA THR A 125 11.54 0.37 -0.04
C THR A 125 11.00 0.47 1.38
N THR A 126 9.75 0.07 1.60
CA THR A 126 9.14 0.05 2.94
C THR A 126 9.86 -0.93 3.86
N ALA A 127 10.16 -2.14 3.39
CA ALA A 127 10.92 -3.12 4.15
C ALA A 127 12.36 -2.63 4.46
N GLY A 128 13.04 -2.01 3.49
CA GLY A 128 14.34 -1.38 3.69
C GLY A 128 14.31 -0.24 4.71
N SER A 129 13.26 0.58 4.69
CA SER A 129 13.04 1.65 5.67
C SER A 129 12.92 1.10 7.10
N VAL A 130 12.27 -0.05 7.30
CA VAL A 130 12.22 -0.72 8.62
C VAL A 130 13.61 -1.16 9.09
N VAL A 131 14.45 -1.68 8.19
CA VAL A 131 15.83 -2.06 8.52
C VAL A 131 16.65 -0.84 8.93
N ILE A 132 16.63 0.21 8.10
CA ILE A 132 17.36 1.46 8.38
C ILE A 132 16.84 2.12 9.66
N GLY A 133 15.53 2.18 9.86
CA GLY A 133 14.92 2.73 11.07
C GLY A 133 15.35 1.98 12.32
N THR A 134 15.55 0.67 12.23
CA THR A 134 16.07 -0.11 13.35
C THR A 134 17.56 0.19 13.58
N LEU A 135 18.38 0.30 12.54
CA LEU A 135 19.79 0.68 12.67
C LEU A 135 19.96 2.06 13.32
N LEU A 136 19.15 3.04 12.90
CA LEU A 136 19.11 4.36 13.52
C LEU A 136 18.68 4.28 14.99
N SER A 137 17.73 3.41 15.33
CA SER A 137 17.30 3.19 16.72
C SER A 137 18.40 2.59 17.60
N VAL A 138 19.21 1.67 17.07
CA VAL A 138 20.41 1.15 17.77
C VAL A 138 21.38 2.30 18.06
N TRP A 139 21.59 3.18 17.08
CA TRP A 139 22.56 4.27 17.20
C TRP A 139 22.10 5.41 18.12
N LEU A 140 20.82 5.80 18.07
CA LEU A 140 20.29 6.96 18.80
C LEU A 140 19.75 6.62 20.19
N PHE A 141 19.26 5.39 20.40
CA PHE A 141 18.54 4.98 21.62
C PHE A 141 19.15 3.75 22.31
N ASP A 142 20.36 3.31 21.92
CA ASP A 142 21.03 2.10 22.43
C ASP A 142 20.13 0.83 22.40
N PHE A 143 19.21 0.78 21.44
CA PHE A 143 18.28 -0.33 21.30
C PHE A 143 19.02 -1.61 20.89
N ARG A 144 18.78 -2.72 21.60
CA ARG A 144 19.39 -4.02 21.28
C ARG A 144 18.47 -4.85 20.35
N PRO A 145 18.79 -4.99 19.05
CA PRO A 145 17.96 -5.77 18.14
C PRO A 145 18.03 -7.26 18.51
N ARG A 146 16.88 -7.94 18.50
CA ARG A 146 16.80 -9.38 18.73
C ARG A 146 17.44 -10.14 17.56
N ILE A 147 18.00 -11.33 17.81
CA ILE A 147 18.60 -12.16 16.76
C ILE A 147 17.61 -12.48 15.63
N GLN A 148 16.32 -12.65 15.96
CA GLN A 148 15.24 -12.88 14.99
C GLN A 148 15.08 -11.70 14.00
N PHE A 149 15.29 -10.47 14.47
CA PHE A 149 15.26 -9.29 13.61
C PHE A 149 16.44 -9.28 12.65
N VAL A 150 17.64 -9.63 13.12
CA VAL A 150 18.85 -9.70 12.28
C VAL A 150 18.67 -10.73 11.16
N TRP A 151 18.13 -11.91 11.48
CA TRP A 151 17.77 -12.91 10.48
C TRP A 151 16.76 -12.38 9.44
N GLY A 152 15.70 -11.70 9.89
CA GLY A 152 14.72 -11.09 9.00
C GLY A 152 15.32 -9.99 8.12
N ALA A 153 16.13 -9.10 8.69
CA ALA A 153 16.77 -8.00 7.98
C ALA A 153 17.75 -8.50 6.90
N SER A 154 18.54 -9.53 7.21
CA SER A 154 19.43 -10.17 6.23
C SER A 154 18.65 -10.78 5.07
N LEU A 155 17.51 -11.43 5.35
CA LEU A 155 16.66 -12.03 4.31
C LEU A 155 16.04 -10.97 3.41
N VAL A 156 15.53 -9.86 3.98
CA VAL A 156 15.04 -8.72 3.20
C VAL A 156 16.15 -8.13 2.34
N GLY A 157 17.35 -7.95 2.89
CA GLY A 157 18.52 -7.45 2.16
C GLY A 157 18.87 -8.33 0.96
N LEU A 158 18.94 -9.65 1.17
CA LEU A 158 19.17 -10.60 0.09
C LEU A 158 18.07 -10.56 -0.97
N ALA A 159 16.80 -10.50 -0.56
CA ALA A 159 15.67 -10.41 -1.50
C ALA A 159 15.74 -9.13 -2.34
N THR A 160 16.05 -7.99 -1.73
CA THR A 160 16.20 -6.71 -2.45
C THR A 160 17.39 -6.73 -3.41
N LEU A 161 18.53 -7.31 -3.01
CA LEU A 161 19.69 -7.42 -3.89
C LEU A 161 19.41 -8.34 -5.09
N THR A 162 18.79 -9.50 -4.87
CA THR A 162 18.38 -10.41 -5.96
C THR A 162 17.35 -9.76 -6.88
N TYR A 163 16.40 -9.00 -6.34
CA TYR A 163 15.43 -8.26 -7.15
C TYR A 163 16.11 -7.15 -7.96
N ALA A 164 17.08 -6.43 -7.38
CA ALA A 164 17.83 -5.38 -8.06
C ALA A 164 18.70 -5.94 -9.20
N THR A 165 19.38 -7.06 -9.00
CA THR A 165 20.24 -7.67 -10.03
C THR A 165 19.42 -8.34 -11.14
N CYS A 166 18.29 -8.98 -10.82
CA CYS A 166 17.37 -9.55 -11.80
C CYS A 166 16.57 -8.47 -12.55
N GLY A 167 16.11 -7.43 -11.84
CA GLY A 167 15.42 -6.28 -12.43
C GLY A 167 16.34 -5.46 -13.34
N SER A 168 17.62 -5.34 -13.01
CA SER A 168 18.63 -4.73 -13.88
C SER A 168 18.88 -5.55 -15.16
N ALA A 169 18.63 -6.87 -15.15
CA ALA A 169 18.70 -7.72 -16.34
C ALA A 169 17.43 -7.67 -17.20
N ALA A 170 16.28 -7.36 -16.59
CA ALA A 170 14.99 -7.22 -17.30
C ALA A 170 14.74 -5.81 -17.86
N ALA A 171 15.52 -4.80 -17.45
CA ALA A 171 15.31 -3.39 -17.80
C ALA A 171 16.15 -2.85 -18.98
N ALA A 172 16.87 -3.70 -19.75
CA ALA A 172 17.52 -3.31 -21.01
C ALA A 172 17.49 -4.49 -22.01
N PRO A 173 17.10 -4.31 -23.30
CA PRO A 173 16.88 -3.08 -24.07
C PRO A 173 15.48 -2.98 -24.74
N GLN A 174 14.78 -1.86 -24.60
CA GLN A 174 13.71 -1.44 -25.54
C GLN A 174 13.85 0.05 -25.89
N ARG A 175 15.09 0.51 -26.10
CA ARG A 175 15.38 1.89 -26.49
C ARG A 175 16.36 2.02 -27.65
N GLU A 176 16.75 0.92 -28.30
CA GLU A 176 17.64 0.96 -29.48
C GLU A 176 16.90 0.60 -30.78
N ASP A 177 15.70 0.02 -30.69
CA ASP A 177 14.85 -0.37 -31.81
C ASP A 177 14.02 0.78 -32.39
N ASP A 178 13.74 1.84 -31.61
CA ASP A 178 13.02 3.02 -32.09
C ASP A 178 13.94 4.04 -32.79
N GLU A 179 15.19 4.21 -32.33
CA GLU A 179 16.15 5.15 -32.95
C GLU A 179 16.74 4.61 -34.25
N ALA A 180 16.88 3.29 -34.39
CA ALA A 180 17.33 2.64 -35.62
C ALA A 180 16.29 2.72 -36.76
N LEU A 181 15.00 2.83 -36.43
CA LEU A 181 13.92 2.98 -37.41
C LEU A 181 13.54 4.44 -37.73
N LEU A 182 14.00 5.41 -36.94
CA LEU A 182 13.76 6.84 -37.17
C LEU A 182 14.86 7.54 -38.02
N GLY A 183 15.93 6.83 -38.38
CA GLY A 183 17.07 7.36 -39.14
C GLY A 183 16.93 7.37 -40.67
N LYS A 184 15.80 6.95 -41.26
CA LYS A 184 15.61 6.98 -42.72
C LYS A 184 14.23 7.50 -43.11
N ASN A 185 14.27 8.63 -43.84
CA ASN A 185 13.21 9.25 -44.64
C ASN A 185 12.20 10.16 -43.92
N SER A 186 12.52 11.46 -43.88
CA SER A 186 11.55 12.49 -44.24
C SER A 186 11.72 12.78 -45.74
N PRO A 187 10.63 12.87 -46.52
CA PRO A 187 9.91 14.14 -46.55
C PRO A 187 8.37 14.03 -46.60
N GLY A 188 7.72 14.99 -45.94
CA GLY A 188 6.47 15.65 -46.34
C GLY A 188 5.23 14.82 -46.66
N SER A 189 4.16 14.99 -45.88
CA SER A 189 2.82 15.42 -46.36
C SER A 189 1.77 15.26 -45.26
N ARG A 190 1.00 16.32 -45.00
CA ARG A 190 -0.24 16.25 -44.21
C ARG A 190 -1.28 15.43 -44.97
N ARG A 191 -1.93 14.46 -44.30
CA ARG A 191 -3.32 14.10 -44.61
C ARG A 191 -4.05 13.53 -43.40
N SER A 192 -5.20 14.14 -43.17
CA SER A 192 -6.27 13.74 -42.26
C SER A 192 -7.09 12.62 -42.89
N SER A 193 -7.29 11.50 -42.17
CA SER A 193 -8.47 10.63 -42.19
C SER A 193 -8.33 9.67 -41.01
N LYS A 194 -9.07 9.82 -39.90
CA LYS A 194 -10.34 9.10 -39.67
C LYS A 194 -10.31 7.70 -40.29
N ASP A 195 -9.90 6.72 -39.47
CA ASP A 195 -10.54 5.42 -39.21
C ASP A 195 -9.49 4.45 -38.64
N GLY A 196 -9.68 4.00 -37.40
CA GLY A 196 -8.71 3.17 -36.66
C GLY A 196 -9.23 2.78 -35.29
N LEU A 197 -10.36 2.09 -35.32
CA LEU A 197 -11.20 1.68 -34.21
C LEU A 197 -10.44 0.78 -33.19
N LEU A 198 -10.23 1.34 -31.99
CA LEU A 198 -10.19 0.74 -30.64
C LEU A 198 -9.29 -0.51 -30.35
N PRO A 199 -8.30 -0.39 -29.43
CA PRO A 199 -7.57 -1.51 -28.80
C PRO A 199 -8.40 -2.42 -27.87
N LEU A 200 -9.71 -2.19 -27.74
CA LEU A 200 -10.56 -2.87 -26.75
C LEU A 200 -11.11 -4.23 -27.25
N GLU A 201 -11.27 -4.41 -28.56
CA GLU A 201 -11.71 -5.69 -29.14
C GLU A 201 -10.56 -6.72 -29.18
N ALA A 202 -9.31 -6.26 -29.28
CA ALA A 202 -8.13 -7.13 -29.20
C ALA A 202 -8.00 -7.84 -27.84
N TRP A 203 -8.35 -7.16 -26.74
CA TRP A 203 -8.37 -7.75 -25.40
C TRP A 203 -9.53 -8.72 -25.19
N LYS A 204 -10.69 -8.47 -25.80
CA LYS A 204 -11.82 -9.42 -25.78
C LYS A 204 -11.48 -10.72 -26.49
N LEU A 205 -10.84 -10.65 -27.66
CA LEU A 205 -10.42 -11.82 -28.43
C LEU A 205 -9.27 -12.61 -27.77
N ALA A 206 -8.42 -11.97 -26.97
CA ALA A 206 -7.38 -12.65 -26.19
C ALA A 206 -7.95 -13.36 -24.93
N SER A 207 -9.04 -12.86 -24.36
CA SER A 207 -9.69 -13.45 -23.18
C SER A 207 -10.61 -14.65 -23.48
N LEU A 208 -11.12 -14.72 -24.71
CA LEU A 208 -11.88 -15.88 -25.20
C LEU A 208 -10.90 -16.83 -25.88
N GLY A 209 -10.39 -17.79 -25.12
CA GLY A 209 -9.47 -18.83 -25.60
C GLY A 209 -10.02 -19.57 -26.82
N VAL A 210 -9.67 -19.08 -28.01
CA VAL A 210 -9.82 -19.81 -29.27
C VAL A 210 -8.54 -20.60 -29.47
N ASN A 211 -8.61 -21.85 -29.05
CA ASN A 211 -7.71 -22.91 -29.43
C ASN A 211 -7.74 -23.05 -30.98
N ARG A 212 -6.78 -22.43 -31.66
CA ARG A 212 -6.48 -22.71 -33.07
C ARG A 212 -5.10 -23.31 -33.15
N THR A 213 -5.02 -24.60 -32.84
CA THR A 213 -4.01 -25.49 -33.40
C THR A 213 -4.19 -25.49 -34.93
N LEU A 214 -3.47 -24.62 -35.61
CA LEU A 214 -3.13 -24.79 -37.02
C LEU A 214 -1.99 -25.80 -37.07
N ASN A 215 -2.23 -26.96 -37.68
CA ASN A 215 -1.18 -27.66 -38.42
C ASN A 215 -1.77 -28.16 -39.75
N PRO A 216 -1.00 -28.15 -40.85
CA PRO A 216 -1.46 -28.25 -42.22
C PRO A 216 -1.41 -29.70 -42.73
N VAL A 217 -2.28 -30.04 -43.67
CA VAL A 217 -2.06 -30.65 -45.01
C VAL A 217 -3.40 -30.62 -45.73
#